data_AF-A0A915LNR4-F1
#
_entry.id   AF-A0A915LNR4-F1
#
_cell.length_a   1.000
_cell.length_b   1.000
_cell.length_c   1.000
_cell.angle_alpha   90.00
_cell.angle_beta   90.00
_cell.angle_gamma   90.00
#
_symmetry.space_group_name_H-M   'P 1'
#
loop_
_entity.id
_entity.type
_entity.pdbx_description
1 polymer ?
#
loop_
_entity_poly.entity_id
_entity_poly.type
_entity_poly.pdbx_seq_one_letter_code
_entity_poly.pdbx_strand_id
1 'polypeptide(L)'
;MLLSETPRFRFKEITQFADGILTFTYDNINCPTNVVMNCSEPDPTLQLNAAIVANSVNFLTVGSLSTTFPGTCNAQGQWVVGTPPLIVTDLECLLTNPT
;
A
#
# COMPACT_ATOMS: atom_id res chain seq x y z
N MET A 1 -15.61 -27.23 21.02
CA MET A 1 -14.33 -27.31 20.30
C MET A 1 -14.63 -27.03 18.85
N LEU A 2 -14.14 -25.90 18.33
CA LEU A 2 -13.92 -25.51 16.93
C LEU A 2 -13.79 -23.98 16.95
N LEU A 3 -12.56 -23.48 17.13
CA LEU A 3 -12.23 -22.06 16.91
C LEU A 3 -11.82 -21.94 15.45
N SER A 4 -12.54 -21.09 14.70
CA SER A 4 -12.22 -20.73 13.32
C SER A 4 -10.86 -20.04 13.26
N GLU A 5 -9.99 -20.53 12.41
CA GLU A 5 -8.69 -19.93 12.13
C GLU A 5 -8.89 -18.60 11.39
N THR A 6 -8.68 -17.48 12.08
CA THR A 6 -8.42 -16.20 11.44
C THR A 6 -7.10 -16.30 10.68
N PRO A 7 -7.02 -15.90 9.39
CA PRO A 7 -5.75 -15.87 8.69
C PRO A 7 -4.85 -14.83 9.37
N ARG A 8 -3.87 -15.31 10.15
CA ARG A 8 -2.82 -14.48 10.72
C ARG A 8 -1.94 -13.97 9.58
N PHE A 9 -2.10 -12.70 9.21
CA PHE A 9 -1.05 -11.98 8.53
C PHE A 9 0.22 -12.08 9.39
N ARG A 10 1.24 -12.77 8.87
CA ARG A 10 2.55 -12.84 9.53
C ARG A 10 3.24 -11.49 9.31
N PHE A 11 3.24 -10.64 10.34
CA PHE A 11 4.15 -9.50 10.42
C PHE A 11 5.57 -10.07 10.46
N LYS A 12 6.30 -9.94 9.34
CA LYS A 12 7.72 -10.22 9.31
C LYS A 12 8.40 -8.95 9.81
N GLU A 13 8.86 -8.95 11.05
CA GLU A 13 9.74 -7.89 11.53
C GLU A 13 11.08 -7.98 10.81
N ILE A 14 11.22 -7.16 9.77
CA ILE A 14 12.50 -6.74 9.21
C ILE A 14 12.48 -5.22 9.36
N THR A 15 13.46 -4.70 10.07
CA THR A 15 13.70 -3.27 10.29
C THR A 15 13.47 -2.43 9.02
N GLN A 16 12.54 -1.46 9.02
CA GLN A 16 12.65 -0.17 8.27
C GLN A 16 11.32 0.61 8.26
N PHE A 17 11.31 1.81 8.85
CA PHE A 17 10.22 2.81 8.85
C PHE A 17 8.98 2.48 9.70
N ALA A 18 8.30 3.52 10.19
CA ALA A 18 7.01 3.35 10.89
C ALA A 18 5.91 3.09 9.86
N ASP A 19 4.93 2.26 10.19
CA ASP A 19 3.83 1.93 9.28
C ASP A 19 2.77 3.04 9.29
N GLY A 20 2.36 3.48 8.10
CA GLY A 20 1.23 4.37 7.92
C GLY A 20 -0.08 3.61 7.68
N ILE A 21 -1.16 4.36 7.45
CA ILE A 21 -2.47 3.80 7.11
C ILE A 21 -2.58 3.67 5.58
N LEU A 22 -2.65 2.44 5.09
CA LEU A 22 -2.91 2.14 3.68
C LEU A 22 -4.40 1.83 3.44
N THR A 23 -5.04 2.58 2.54
CA THR A 23 -6.43 2.33 2.11
C THR A 23 -6.52 2.14 0.61
N PHE A 24 -7.55 1.39 0.19
CA PHE A 24 -7.80 1.05 -1.20
C PHE A 24 -9.22 1.47 -1.58
N THR A 25 -9.34 2.28 -2.63
CA THR A 25 -10.63 2.63 -3.24
C THR A 25 -10.72 1.97 -4.60
N TYR A 26 -11.70 1.09 -4.77
CA TYR A 26 -11.95 0.40 -6.03
C TYR A 26 -13.06 1.07 -6.82
N ASP A 27 -13.01 0.97 -8.15
CA ASP A 27 -14.07 1.44 -9.04
C ASP A 27 -15.35 0.59 -8.98
N ASN A 28 -15.21 -0.72 -8.73
CA ASN A 28 -16.32 -1.66 -8.62
C ASN A 28 -16.01 -2.74 -7.58
N ILE A 29 -16.99 -3.08 -6.73
CA ILE A 29 -16.81 -4.07 -5.65
C ILE A 29 -16.84 -5.53 -6.14
N ASN A 30 -17.45 -5.82 -7.29
CA ASN A 30 -17.61 -7.18 -7.81
C ASN A 30 -16.51 -7.57 -8.80
N CYS A 31 -16.11 -6.61 -9.65
CA CYS A 31 -15.08 -6.80 -10.68
C CYS A 31 -14.21 -5.54 -10.77
N PRO A 32 -13.32 -5.29 -9.80
CA PRO A 32 -12.53 -4.07 -9.77
C PRO A 32 -11.53 -4.05 -10.93
N THR A 33 -11.52 -2.97 -11.70
CA THR A 33 -10.54 -2.77 -12.79
C THR A 33 -9.52 -1.70 -12.47
N ASN A 34 -9.91 -0.74 -11.63
CA ASN A 34 -9.05 0.34 -11.16
C ASN A 34 -9.04 0.36 -9.63
N VAL A 35 -7.88 0.69 -9.07
CA VAL A 35 -7.71 0.95 -7.65
C VAL A 35 -6.96 2.26 -7.46
N VAL A 36 -7.39 3.05 -6.48
CA VAL A 36 -6.61 4.17 -5.95
C VAL A 36 -6.16 3.77 -4.55
N MET A 37 -4.84 3.67 -4.39
CA MET A 37 -4.19 3.42 -3.12
C MET A 37 -3.91 4.77 -2.45
N ASN A 38 -4.16 4.87 -1.16
CA ASN A 38 -3.82 6.03 -0.36
C ASN A 38 -3.03 5.60 0.87
N CYS A 39 -1.84 6.15 1.04
CA CYS A 39 -1.03 5.99 2.24
C CYS A 39 -1.07 7.30 3.03
N SER A 40 -1.33 7.24 4.34
CA SER A 40 -1.39 8.43 5.20
C SER A 40 -0.73 8.22 6.56
N GLU A 41 -0.08 9.27 7.04
CA GLU A 41 0.43 9.43 8.40
C GLU A 41 -0.76 9.49 9.39
N PRO A 42 -0.82 8.59 10.39
CA PRO A 42 -1.87 8.60 11.40
C PRO A 42 -1.78 9.78 12.38
N ASP A 43 -0.58 10.30 12.67
CA ASP A 43 -0.37 11.46 13.55
C ASP A 43 0.20 12.66 12.77
N PRO A 44 -0.66 13.59 12.32
CA PRO A 44 -0.22 14.73 11.53
C PRO A 44 0.71 15.70 12.30
N THR A 45 0.82 15.58 13.63
CA THR A 45 1.72 16.42 14.43
C THR A 45 3.19 16.05 14.23
N LEU A 46 3.48 14.81 13.80
CA LEU A 46 4.82 14.34 13.49
C LEU A 46 5.33 14.85 12.14
N GLN A 47 4.43 15.35 11.28
CA GLN A 47 4.74 15.91 9.97
C GLN A 47 5.58 14.98 9.08
N LEU A 48 5.41 13.66 9.19
CA LEU A 48 6.15 12.69 8.39
C LEU A 48 5.65 12.63 6.94
N ASN A 49 6.54 12.19 6.05
CA ASN A 49 6.19 11.84 4.68
C ASN A 49 5.66 10.41 4.63
N ALA A 50 4.59 10.22 3.86
CA ALA A 50 3.98 8.93 3.57
C ALA A 50 4.47 8.42 2.21
N ALA A 51 4.87 7.16 2.13
CA ALA A 51 5.38 6.52 0.93
C ALA A 51 4.62 5.22 0.63
N ILE A 52 4.21 5.05 -0.63
CA ILE A 52 3.67 3.78 -1.11
C ILE A 52 4.81 3.00 -1.76
N VAL A 53 5.12 1.82 -1.22
CA VAL A 53 6.19 0.94 -1.70
C VAL A 53 5.58 -0.37 -2.17
N ALA A 54 5.95 -0.81 -3.38
CA ALA A 54 5.53 -2.07 -3.96
C ALA A 54 6.68 -3.08 -3.96
N ASN A 55 6.35 -4.33 -3.62
CA ASN A 55 7.28 -5.46 -3.59
C ASN A 55 8.54 -5.16 -2.76
N SER A 56 8.38 -4.41 -1.66
CA SER A 56 9.42 -4.01 -0.70
C SER A 56 10.57 -3.14 -1.19
N VAL A 57 10.69 -2.89 -2.49
CA VAL A 57 11.84 -2.15 -3.05
C VAL A 57 11.45 -1.04 -4.02
N ASN A 58 10.20 -1.01 -4.49
CA ASN A 58 9.77 -0.06 -5.52
C ASN A 58 8.93 1.07 -4.91
N PHE A 59 9.55 2.22 -4.69
CA PHE A 59 8.82 3.42 -4.27
C PHE A 59 7.96 3.94 -5.43
N LEU A 60 6.64 3.86 -5.29
CA LEU A 60 5.69 4.33 -6.30
C LEU A 60 5.49 5.84 -6.19
N THR A 61 5.35 6.34 -4.96
CA THR A 61 5.14 7.75 -4.67
C THR A 61 5.49 8.07 -3.22
N VAL A 62 5.85 9.32 -2.96
CA VAL A 62 6.12 9.87 -1.63
C VAL A 62 5.47 11.25 -1.55
N GLY A 63 4.77 11.53 -0.46
CA GLY A 63 4.10 12.82 -0.24
C GLY A 63 4.10 13.21 1.24
N SER A 64 3.89 14.50 1.50
CA SER A 64 3.81 15.01 2.88
C SER A 64 2.47 14.64 3.49
N LEU A 65 2.48 13.99 4.66
CA LEU A 65 1.34 13.45 5.41
C LEU A 65 0.52 12.37 4.69
N SER A 66 0.34 12.46 3.38
CA SER A 66 -0.33 11.45 2.59
C SER A 66 0.13 11.46 1.14
N THR A 67 -0.13 10.36 0.46
CA THR A 67 0.08 10.24 -0.98
C THR A 67 -0.85 9.21 -1.57
N THR A 68 -1.18 9.37 -2.85
CA THR A 68 -2.02 8.43 -3.60
C THR A 68 -1.31 7.92 -4.84
N PHE A 69 -1.64 6.68 -5.21
CA PHE A 69 -1.13 6.08 -6.43
C PHE A 69 -2.20 5.22 -7.10
N PRO A 70 -2.38 5.31 -8.43
CA PRO A 70 -3.33 4.49 -9.16
C PRO A 70 -2.76 3.11 -9.53
N GLY A 71 -3.61 2.11 -9.63
CA GLY A 71 -3.31 0.78 -10.14
C GLY A 71 -4.45 0.23 -10.99
N THR A 72 -4.15 -0.77 -11.80
CA THR A 72 -5.11 -1.47 -12.67
C THR A 72 -5.06 -2.97 -12.46
N CYS A 73 -6.18 -3.66 -12.60
CA CYS A 73 -6.24 -5.12 -12.54
C CYS A 73 -6.09 -5.70 -13.95
N ASN A 74 -5.10 -6.56 -14.16
CA ASN A 74 -4.88 -7.20 -15.45
C ASN A 74 -5.85 -8.37 -15.71
N ALA A 75 -5.82 -8.94 -16.92
CA ALA A 75 -6.66 -10.09 -17.30
C ALA A 75 -6.40 -11.37 -16.49
N GLN A 76 -5.29 -11.43 -15.73
CA GLN A 76 -4.93 -12.55 -14.85
C GLN A 76 -5.36 -12.29 -13.39
N GLY A 77 -6.05 -11.18 -13.11
CA GLY A 77 -6.49 -10.83 -11.75
C GLY A 77 -5.38 -10.26 -10.86
N GLN A 78 -4.30 -9.72 -11.45
CA GLN A 78 -3.17 -9.17 -10.71
C GLN A 78 -3.18 -7.63 -10.80
N TRP A 79 -2.83 -6.98 -9.69
CA TRP A 79 -2.66 -5.54 -9.64
C TRP A 79 -1.36 -5.14 -10.35
N VAL A 80 -1.47 -4.15 -11.23
CA VAL A 80 -0.39 -3.60 -12.04
C VAL A 80 -0.33 -2.09 -11.84
N VAL A 81 0.87 -1.59 -11.55
CA VAL A 81 1.12 -0.19 -11.17
C VAL A 81 2.30 0.38 -11.96
N GLY A 82 2.33 1.70 -12.11
CA GLY A 82 3.48 2.45 -12.61
C GLY A 82 3.82 2.25 -14.09
N THR A 83 4.91 2.88 -14.50
CA THR A 83 5.50 2.80 -15.84
C THR A 83 7.01 2.71 -15.70
N PRO A 84 7.68 1.60 -16.08
CA PRO A 84 7.11 0.40 -16.71
C PRO A 84 6.15 -0.38 -15.79
N PRO A 85 5.22 -1.18 -16.35
CA PRO A 85 4.23 -1.91 -15.56
C PRO A 85 4.89 -2.89 -14.58
N LEU A 86 4.58 -2.73 -13.29
CA LEU A 86 5.02 -3.61 -12.22
C LEU A 86 3.84 -4.44 -11.70
N ILE A 87 4.00 -5.77 -11.67
CA ILE A 87 3.04 -6.65 -11.01
C ILE A 87 3.26 -6.55 -9.50
N VAL A 88 2.19 -6.22 -8.78
CA VAL A 88 2.19 -6.08 -7.33
C VAL A 88 2.01 -7.45 -6.67
N THR A 89 2.96 -7.84 -5.85
CA THR A 89 2.87 -8.99 -4.92
C THR A 89 2.66 -8.54 -3.48
N ASP A 90 3.16 -7.36 -3.14
CA ASP A 90 3.07 -6.77 -1.80
C ASP A 90 3.02 -5.23 -1.88
N LEU A 91 2.31 -4.60 -0.96
CA LEU A 91 2.18 -3.14 -0.86
C LEU A 91 2.32 -2.68 0.58
N GLU A 92 3.18 -1.70 0.78
CA GLU A 92 3.54 -1.15 2.07
C GLU A 92 3.29 0.37 2.07
N CYS A 93 2.85 0.88 3.22
CA CYS A 93 2.73 2.30 3.49
C CYS A 93 3.76 2.66 4.56
N LEU A 94 4.85 3.27 4.15
CA LEU A 94 5.99 3.57 5.02
C LEU A 94 6.05 5.06 5.33
N LEU A 95 6.41 5.38 6.57
CA LEU A 95 6.54 6.75 7.06
C LEU A 95 8.02 7.11 7.23
N THR A 96 8.42 8.25 6.68
CA THR A 96 9.80 8.73 6.72
C THR A 96 9.87 10.20 7.13
N ASN A 97 11.01 10.61 7.69
CA ASN A 97 11.25 12.03 7.94
C ASN A 97 11.15 12.84 6.63
N PRO A 98 10.63 14.08 6.70
CA PRO A 98 10.70 15.02 5.60
C PRO A 98 12.14 15.25 5.15
N THR A 99 12.35 15.26 3.84
CA THR A 99 13.60 15.70 3.19
C THR A 99 13.64 17.19 3.01
#